data_AF-A0A0D6A2C1-F1
#
_entry.id   AF-A0A0D6A2C1-F1
#
_cell.length_a   1.000
_cell.length_b   1.000
_cell.length_c   1.000
_cell.angle_alpha   90.00
_cell.angle_beta   90.00
_cell.angle_gamma   90.00
#
_symmetry.space_group_name_H-M   'P 1'
#
loop_
_entity.id
_entity.type
_entity.pdbx_description
1 polymer ?
#
loop_
_entity_poly.entity_id
_entity_poly.type
_entity_poly.pdbx_seq_one_letter_code
_entity_poly.pdbx_strand_id
1 'polypeptide(L)'
;MAIPCSEFVLKQSLTKKKLDKYSVIDFCKDAGINRGLFYSQYRNLSDLFVSVLTLRLKKSMRNTKNESINRVFYRLLCKIKKDAVFYLNILHISKKHETFYPILKKEIAIGLENYMRPRGAFSVRTIELVAEGIYSILFNWISHEYQTDIRDIYQCINLFLPQIEKDAKK
;
A
#
# COMPACT_ATOMS: atom_id res chain seq x y z
N MET A 1 -1.18 0.16 -23.81
CA MET A 1 -0.73 1.53 -23.46
C MET A 1 -1.16 1.77 -22.03
N ALA A 2 -0.26 1.99 -21.06
CA ALA A 2 -0.61 2.22 -19.65
C ALA A 2 -1.03 3.68 -19.42
N ILE A 3 -1.97 3.98 -18.52
CA ILE A 3 -2.30 5.38 -18.15
C ILE A 3 -1.10 5.93 -17.35
N PRO A 4 -0.26 6.82 -17.93
CA PRO A 4 1.06 7.13 -17.34
C PRO A 4 0.99 7.97 -16.06
N CYS A 5 -0.20 8.44 -15.69
CA CYS A 5 -0.39 9.44 -14.63
C CYS A 5 -1.39 9.01 -13.54
N SER A 6 -1.81 7.74 -13.49
CA SER A 6 -2.81 7.24 -12.54
C SER A 6 -2.52 7.64 -11.08
N GLU A 7 -1.27 7.51 -10.63
CA GLU A 7 -0.86 7.93 -9.28
C GLU A 7 -1.03 9.43 -9.06
N PHE A 8 -0.65 10.25 -10.05
CA PHE A 8 -0.72 11.71 -9.97
C PHE A 8 -2.17 12.21 -9.93
N VAL A 9 -3.01 11.69 -10.83
CA VAL A 9 -4.45 12.02 -10.89
C VAL A 9 -5.11 11.70 -9.56
N LEU A 10 -4.95 10.47 -9.04
CA LEU A 10 -5.53 10.10 -7.76
C LEU A 10 -4.97 10.94 -6.61
N LYS A 11 -3.67 11.25 -6.62
CA LYS A 11 -3.10 12.10 -5.57
C LYS A 11 -3.76 13.48 -5.56
N GLN A 12 -3.99 14.10 -6.71
CA GLN A 12 -4.66 15.38 -6.78
C GLN A 12 -6.12 15.32 -6.32
N SER A 13 -6.86 14.30 -6.75
CA SER A 13 -8.30 14.20 -6.46
C SER A 13 -8.58 13.78 -5.02
N LEU A 14 -7.77 12.85 -4.47
CA LEU A 14 -8.05 12.22 -3.17
C LEU A 14 -7.33 12.86 -1.98
N THR A 15 -6.47 13.87 -2.17
CA THR A 15 -5.74 14.50 -1.04
C THR A 15 -6.41 15.78 -0.52
N LYS A 16 -7.29 16.42 -1.29
CA LYS A 16 -7.82 17.76 -0.96
C LYS A 16 -8.71 17.79 0.28
N LYS A 17 -9.62 16.81 0.40
CA LYS A 17 -10.57 16.67 1.51
C LYS A 17 -11.05 15.23 1.60
N LYS A 18 -11.69 14.87 2.72
CA LYS A 18 -12.40 13.59 2.81
C LYS A 18 -13.54 13.54 1.77
N LEU A 19 -13.67 12.40 1.10
CA LEU A 19 -14.65 12.19 0.03
C LEU A 19 -15.54 10.99 0.38
N ASP A 20 -16.85 11.17 0.27
CA ASP A 20 -17.82 10.08 0.43
C ASP A 20 -17.89 9.20 -0.82
N LYS A 21 -17.60 9.78 -2.00
CA LYS A 21 -17.64 9.09 -3.29
C LYS A 21 -16.56 9.58 -4.23
N TYR A 22 -16.07 8.66 -5.04
CA TYR A 22 -15.24 8.91 -6.21
C TYR A 22 -15.49 7.74 -7.17
N SER A 23 -15.75 8.04 -8.44
CA SER A 23 -16.16 7.04 -9.42
C SER A 23 -15.14 6.90 -10.56
N VAL A 24 -15.32 5.87 -11.39
CA VAL A 24 -14.57 5.74 -12.65
C VAL A 24 -14.80 6.95 -13.56
N ILE A 25 -16.00 7.55 -13.54
CA ILE A 25 -16.32 8.74 -14.34
C ILE A 25 -15.49 9.93 -13.85
N ASP A 26 -15.42 10.14 -12.53
CA ASP A 26 -14.63 11.22 -11.93
C ASP A 26 -13.15 11.05 -12.29
N PHE A 27 -12.61 9.82 -12.15
CA PHE A 27 -11.23 9.54 -12.56
C PHE A 27 -10.98 9.80 -14.05
N CYS A 28 -11.87 9.34 -14.93
CA CYS A 28 -11.72 9.55 -16.37
C CYS A 28 -11.73 11.05 -16.71
N LYS A 29 -12.59 11.83 -16.06
CA LYS A 29 -12.65 13.29 -16.21
C LYS A 29 -11.35 13.95 -15.73
N ASP A 30 -10.88 13.60 -14.54
CA ASP A 30 -9.66 14.15 -13.95
C ASP A 30 -8.40 13.76 -14.74
N ALA A 31 -8.40 12.57 -15.36
CA ALA A 31 -7.30 12.09 -16.19
C ALA A 31 -7.38 12.55 -17.66
N GLY A 32 -8.49 13.16 -18.09
CA GLY A 32 -8.71 13.54 -19.49
C GLY A 32 -8.79 12.35 -20.46
N ILE A 33 -9.33 11.21 -20.01
CA ILE A 33 -9.44 9.98 -20.80
C ILE A 33 -10.91 9.54 -20.94
N ASN A 34 -11.18 8.69 -21.94
CA ASN A 34 -12.48 8.03 -22.04
C ASN A 34 -12.55 6.75 -21.17
N ARG A 35 -13.78 6.32 -20.85
CA ARG A 35 -14.04 5.11 -20.05
C ARG A 35 -13.51 3.83 -20.71
N GLY A 36 -13.51 3.73 -22.04
CA GLY A 36 -12.99 2.57 -22.75
C GLY A 36 -11.50 2.34 -22.47
N LEU A 37 -10.72 3.42 -22.45
CA LEU A 37 -9.30 3.37 -22.11
C LEU A 37 -9.10 2.95 -20.64
N PHE A 38 -9.94 3.40 -19.72
CA PHE A 38 -9.90 2.92 -18.34
C PHE A 38 -10.14 1.41 -18.25
N TYR A 39 -11.22 0.94 -18.87
CA TYR A 39 -11.60 -0.49 -18.81
C TYR A 39 -10.65 -1.39 -19.60
N SER A 40 -9.82 -0.85 -20.49
CA SER A 40 -8.72 -1.60 -21.12
C SER A 40 -7.62 -2.00 -20.14
N GLN A 41 -7.55 -1.39 -18.95
CA GLN A 41 -6.51 -1.62 -17.94
C GLN A 41 -7.04 -2.06 -16.58
N TYR A 42 -8.20 -1.55 -16.18
CA TYR A 42 -8.75 -1.74 -14.84
C TYR A 42 -10.20 -2.18 -14.95
N ARG A 43 -10.59 -3.25 -14.24
CA ARG A 43 -12.00 -3.70 -14.26
C ARG A 43 -12.89 -2.76 -13.48
N ASN A 44 -12.34 -2.14 -12.43
CA ASN A 44 -13.03 -1.20 -11.56
C ASN A 44 -12.02 -0.28 -10.86
N LEU A 45 -12.55 0.62 -10.03
CA LEU A 45 -11.76 1.61 -9.30
C LEU A 45 -10.82 0.98 -8.25
N SER A 46 -11.20 -0.15 -7.65
CA SER A 46 -10.35 -0.85 -6.68
C SER A 46 -9.11 -1.47 -7.32
N ASP A 47 -9.23 -2.00 -8.55
CA ASP A 47 -8.06 -2.46 -9.32
C ASP A 47 -7.07 -1.31 -9.57
N LEU A 48 -7.58 -0.13 -9.94
CA LEU A 48 -6.77 1.09 -10.11
C LEU A 48 -6.07 1.46 -8.79
N PHE A 49 -6.80 1.49 -7.67
CA PHE A 49 -6.25 1.85 -6.37
C PHE A 49 -5.16 0.88 -5.93
N VAL A 50 -5.41 -0.43 -6.04
CA VAL A 50 -4.40 -1.47 -5.78
C VAL A 50 -3.16 -1.22 -6.63
N SER A 51 -3.31 -1.00 -7.93
CA SER A 51 -2.18 -0.74 -8.84
C SER A 51 -1.31 0.45 -8.37
N VAL A 52 -1.96 1.56 -7.98
CA VAL A 52 -1.25 2.75 -7.47
C VAL A 52 -0.60 2.50 -6.11
N LEU A 53 -1.29 1.83 -5.18
CA LEU A 53 -0.74 1.47 -3.87
C LEU A 53 0.45 0.53 -3.99
N THR A 54 0.36 -0.47 -4.87
CA THR A 54 1.47 -1.37 -5.21
C THR A 54 2.67 -0.62 -5.75
N LEU A 55 2.46 0.34 -6.66
CA LEU A 55 3.55 1.16 -7.20
C LEU A 55 4.23 1.96 -6.08
N ARG A 56 3.45 2.56 -5.18
CA ARG A 56 3.95 3.33 -4.03
C ARG A 56 4.70 2.47 -3.01
N LEU A 57 4.20 1.27 -2.74
CA LEU A 57 4.86 0.27 -1.91
C LEU A 57 6.20 -0.13 -2.52
N LYS A 58 6.21 -0.54 -3.80
CA LYS A 58 7.44 -0.92 -4.53
C LYS A 58 8.47 0.21 -4.53
N LYS A 59 8.06 1.47 -4.73
CA LYS A 59 8.94 2.65 -4.63
C LYS A 59 9.51 2.83 -3.23
N SER A 60 8.75 2.54 -2.18
CA SER A 60 9.19 2.72 -0.79
C SER A 60 10.08 1.59 -0.27
N MET A 61 9.84 0.38 -0.78
CA MET A 61 10.63 -0.83 -0.54
C MET A 61 11.86 -0.93 -1.45
N ARG A 62 11.99 -0.03 -2.45
CA ARG A 62 13.09 -0.08 -3.42
C ARG A 62 14.43 0.04 -2.70
N ASN A 63 15.22 -1.01 -2.87
CA ASN A 63 16.39 -1.37 -2.09
C ASN A 63 17.50 -0.31 -2.17
N THR A 64 17.90 0.24 -1.02
CA THR A 64 19.29 0.61 -0.80
C THR A 64 19.92 -0.61 -0.11
N LYS A 65 20.95 -1.23 -0.72
CA LYS A 65 21.50 -2.54 -0.30
C LYS A 65 21.80 -2.65 1.21
N ASN A 66 22.02 -1.52 1.89
CA ASN A 66 22.45 -1.47 3.29
C ASN A 66 21.36 -0.93 4.24
N GLU A 67 20.12 -0.75 3.77
CA GLU A 67 19.06 -0.24 4.64
C GLU A 67 18.33 -1.36 5.38
N SER A 68 18.23 -1.20 6.70
CA SER A 68 17.49 -2.11 7.58
C SER A 68 15.99 -2.02 7.32
N ILE A 69 15.30 -3.16 7.45
CA ILE A 69 13.86 -3.26 7.22
C ILE A 69 13.07 -2.30 8.12
N ASN A 70 13.57 -2.11 9.34
CA ASN A 70 13.08 -1.15 10.33
C ASN A 70 13.01 0.27 9.77
N ARG A 71 14.08 0.73 9.14
CA ARG A 71 14.13 2.07 8.54
C ARG A 71 13.22 2.19 7.32
N VAL A 72 13.11 1.12 6.52
CA VAL A 72 12.18 1.04 5.39
C VAL A 72 10.74 1.24 5.87
N PHE A 73 10.31 0.50 6.89
CA PHE A 73 8.95 0.57 7.43
C PHE A 73 8.65 1.89 8.13
N TYR A 74 9.58 2.43 8.91
CA TYR A 74 9.38 3.75 9.51
C TYR A 74 9.17 4.83 8.43
N ARG A 75 9.99 4.82 7.37
CA ARG A 75 9.80 5.74 6.23
C ARG A 75 8.47 5.51 5.52
N LEU A 76 8.04 4.26 5.35
CA LEU A 76 6.75 3.92 4.76
C LEU A 76 5.60 4.50 5.58
N LEU A 77 5.62 4.34 6.91
CA LEU A 77 4.64 4.93 7.82
C LEU A 77 4.60 6.45 7.72
N CYS A 78 5.76 7.11 7.69
CA CYS A 78 5.83 8.57 7.53
C CYS A 78 5.20 9.02 6.20
N LYS A 79 5.43 8.30 5.11
CA LYS A 79 4.79 8.59 3.81
C LYS A 79 3.28 8.37 3.84
N ILE A 80 2.81 7.33 4.52
CA ILE A 80 1.39 7.06 4.70
C ILE A 80 0.73 8.20 5.48
N LYS A 81 1.30 8.61 6.62
CA LYS A 81 0.79 9.71 7.45
C LYS A 81 0.84 11.05 6.72
N LYS A 82 1.90 11.32 5.95
CA LYS A 82 2.02 12.55 5.14
C LYS A 82 0.90 12.70 4.12
N ASP A 83 0.52 11.59 3.48
CA ASP A 83 -0.58 11.54 2.51
C ASP A 83 -1.88 10.98 3.18
N ALA A 84 -2.14 11.29 4.46
CA ALA A 84 -3.22 10.66 5.26
C ALA A 84 -4.61 10.68 4.60
N VAL A 85 -5.03 11.84 4.08
CA VAL A 85 -6.35 12.00 3.45
C VAL A 85 -6.50 11.11 2.21
N PHE A 86 -5.42 10.94 1.45
CA PHE A 86 -5.39 10.08 0.27
C PHE A 86 -5.64 8.61 0.61
N TYR A 87 -4.92 8.07 1.60
CA TYR A 87 -5.10 6.68 2.02
C TYR A 87 -6.45 6.45 2.70
N LEU A 88 -6.92 7.41 3.50
CA LEU A 88 -8.24 7.35 4.12
C LEU A 88 -9.35 7.29 3.06
N ASN A 89 -9.29 8.14 2.04
CA ASN A 89 -10.26 8.15 0.95
C ASN A 89 -10.24 6.86 0.15
N ILE A 90 -9.05 6.36 -0.24
CA ILE A 90 -8.93 5.07 -0.92
C ILE A 90 -9.61 3.98 -0.09
N LEU A 91 -9.30 3.93 1.21
CA LEU A 91 -9.87 2.93 2.10
C LEU A 91 -11.39 3.03 2.17
N HIS A 92 -11.92 4.24 2.36
CA HIS A 92 -13.35 4.51 2.43
C HIS A 92 -14.09 4.10 1.15
N ILE A 93 -13.57 4.50 -0.01
CA ILE A 93 -14.18 4.22 -1.32
C ILE A 93 -14.09 2.72 -1.65
N SER A 94 -13.00 2.05 -1.28
CA SER A 94 -12.82 0.61 -1.53
C SER A 94 -13.57 -0.31 -0.58
N LYS A 95 -14.23 0.19 0.48
CA LYS A 95 -14.91 -0.66 1.49
C LYS A 95 -15.87 -1.68 0.91
N LYS A 96 -16.49 -1.38 -0.23
CA LYS A 96 -17.48 -2.23 -0.89
C LYS A 96 -16.89 -3.31 -1.80
N HIS A 97 -15.56 -3.35 -1.97
CA HIS A 97 -14.88 -4.26 -2.87
C HIS A 97 -14.11 -5.34 -2.09
N GLU A 98 -14.71 -6.52 -1.96
CA GLU A 98 -14.17 -7.64 -1.19
C GLU A 98 -12.76 -8.07 -1.62
N THR A 99 -12.42 -7.89 -2.90
CA THR A 99 -11.12 -8.27 -3.47
C THR A 99 -10.01 -7.26 -3.22
N PHE A 100 -10.31 -6.04 -2.79
CA PHE A 100 -9.31 -4.99 -2.58
C PHE A 100 -8.30 -5.40 -1.49
N TYR A 101 -8.79 -5.90 -0.37
CA TYR A 101 -7.96 -6.24 0.80
C TYR A 101 -7.06 -7.46 0.58
N PRO A 102 -7.56 -8.61 0.05
CA PRO A 102 -6.71 -9.76 -0.24
C PRO A 102 -5.58 -9.42 -1.21
N ILE A 103 -5.84 -8.60 -2.24
CA ILE A 103 -4.81 -8.23 -3.21
C ILE A 103 -3.76 -7.34 -2.56
N LEU A 104 -4.16 -6.33 -1.78
CA LEU A 104 -3.20 -5.45 -1.12
C LEU A 104 -2.32 -6.21 -0.11
N LYS A 105 -2.88 -7.17 0.63
CA LYS A 105 -2.11 -8.08 1.50
C LYS A 105 -1.05 -8.84 0.72
N LYS A 106 -1.43 -9.45 -0.41
CA LYS A 106 -0.51 -10.17 -1.28
C LYS A 106 0.62 -9.28 -1.81
N GLU A 107 0.31 -8.03 -2.16
CA GLU A 107 1.31 -7.07 -2.64
C GLU A 107 2.30 -6.64 -1.55
N ILE A 108 1.86 -6.57 -0.28
CA ILE A 108 2.76 -6.39 0.87
C ILE A 108 3.70 -7.59 1.01
N ALA A 109 3.18 -8.82 0.94
CA ALA A 109 3.99 -10.03 0.98
C ALA A 109 5.05 -10.05 -0.14
N ILE A 110 4.64 -9.78 -1.40
CA ILE A 110 5.57 -9.66 -2.53
C ILE A 110 6.63 -8.58 -2.29
N GLY A 111 6.25 -7.45 -1.68
CA GLY A 111 7.19 -6.39 -1.29
C GLY A 111 8.26 -6.87 -0.31
N LEU A 112 7.85 -7.64 0.71
CA LEU A 112 8.73 -8.25 1.71
C LEU A 112 9.62 -9.33 1.09
N GLU A 113 9.07 -10.22 0.25
CA GLU A 113 9.86 -11.23 -0.45
C GLU A 113 10.95 -10.61 -1.31
N ASN A 114 10.63 -9.54 -2.05
CA ASN A 114 11.61 -8.83 -2.87
C ASN A 114 12.70 -8.15 -2.03
N TYR A 115 12.37 -7.72 -0.81
CA TYR A 115 13.36 -7.23 0.14
C TYR A 115 14.27 -8.36 0.65
N MET A 116 13.72 -9.54 0.94
CA MET A 116 14.44 -10.67 1.50
C MET A 116 15.26 -11.47 0.48
N ARG A 117 14.79 -11.59 -0.77
CA ARG A 117 15.46 -12.37 -1.83
C ARG A 117 16.97 -12.10 -1.99
N PRO A 118 17.47 -10.84 -1.99
CA PRO A 118 18.91 -10.59 -2.06
C PRO A 118 19.67 -10.80 -0.73
N ARG A 119 18.97 -11.14 0.38
CA ARG A 119 19.51 -11.22 1.75
C ARG A 119 19.64 -12.65 2.27
N GLY A 120 19.14 -13.65 1.56
CA GLY A 120 19.27 -15.06 1.91
C GLY A 120 17.97 -15.85 1.75
N ALA A 121 17.98 -17.09 2.26
CA ALA A 121 16.77 -17.91 2.32
C ALA A 121 15.73 -17.27 3.25
N PHE A 122 14.45 -17.53 3.00
CA PHE A 122 13.37 -17.06 3.88
C PHE A 122 12.17 -18.00 3.75
N SER A 123 11.34 -18.04 4.79
CA SER A 123 10.07 -18.77 4.77
C SER A 123 8.97 -17.92 4.14
N VAL A 124 8.40 -18.38 3.03
CA VAL A 124 7.24 -17.74 2.37
C VAL A 124 6.07 -17.63 3.34
N ARG A 125 5.80 -18.69 4.12
CA ARG A 125 4.76 -18.69 5.15
C ARG A 125 4.98 -17.62 6.22
N THR A 126 6.21 -17.43 6.67
CA THR A 126 6.55 -16.38 7.65
C THR A 126 6.30 -14.99 7.04
N ILE A 127 6.67 -14.79 5.76
CA ILE A 127 6.42 -13.54 5.04
C ILE A 127 4.93 -13.24 4.91
N GLU A 128 4.12 -14.23 4.56
CA GLU A 128 2.67 -14.08 4.44
C GLU A 128 2.02 -13.69 5.78
N LEU A 129 2.41 -14.35 6.87
CA LEU A 129 1.94 -14.02 8.22
C LEU A 129 2.33 -12.59 8.64
N VAL A 130 3.57 -12.19 8.38
CA VAL A 130 4.07 -10.85 8.68
C VAL A 130 3.35 -9.80 7.83
N ALA A 131 3.13 -10.07 6.54
CA ALA A 131 2.38 -9.20 5.66
C ALA A 131 0.92 -8.99 6.12
N GLU A 132 0.27 -10.05 6.60
CA GLU A 132 -1.08 -9.98 7.15
C GLU A 132 -1.14 -9.16 8.45
N GLY A 133 -0.17 -9.34 9.36
CA GLY A 133 -0.07 -8.54 10.57
C GLY A 133 0.15 -7.06 10.26
N ILE A 134 1.09 -6.75 9.36
CA ILE A 134 1.37 -5.38 8.91
C ILE A 134 0.15 -4.74 8.27
N TYR A 135 -0.51 -5.45 7.35
CA TYR A 135 -1.73 -4.97 6.73
C TYR A 135 -2.80 -4.64 7.78
N SER A 136 -3.02 -5.53 8.74
CA SER A 136 -4.04 -5.37 9.79
C SER A 136 -3.77 -4.13 10.65
N ILE A 137 -2.51 -3.91 11.03
CA ILE A 137 -2.09 -2.72 11.78
C ILE A 137 -2.34 -1.44 10.96
N LEU A 138 -1.91 -1.42 9.69
CA LEU A 138 -2.09 -0.27 8.81
C LEU A 138 -3.57 0.03 8.55
N PHE A 139 -4.36 -1.00 8.25
CA PHE A 139 -5.80 -0.87 8.05
C PHE A 139 -6.48 -0.29 9.29
N ASN A 140 -6.15 -0.81 10.48
CA ASN A 140 -6.70 -0.31 11.73
C ASN A 140 -6.31 1.16 11.96
N TRP A 141 -5.04 1.50 11.75
CA TRP A 141 -4.56 2.86 11.94
C TRP A 141 -5.22 3.87 10.99
N ILE A 142 -5.37 3.51 9.71
CA ILE A 142 -6.00 4.37 8.70
C ILE A 142 -7.50 4.49 8.95
N SER A 143 -8.19 3.38 9.27
CA SER A 143 -9.64 3.37 9.52
C SER A 143 -10.04 4.15 10.77
N HIS A 144 -9.16 4.24 11.77
CA HIS A 144 -9.29 5.09 12.96
C HIS A 144 -8.63 6.46 12.77
N GLU A 145 -8.52 6.93 11.52
CA GLU A 145 -8.08 8.27 11.15
C GLU A 145 -6.76 8.71 11.77
N TYR A 146 -5.84 7.74 11.95
CA TYR A 146 -4.50 7.98 12.48
C TYR A 146 -4.45 8.59 13.89
N GLN A 147 -5.44 8.27 14.74
CA GLN A 147 -5.50 8.70 16.14
C GLN A 147 -4.30 8.22 16.96
N THR A 148 -3.84 6.99 16.72
CA THR A 148 -2.65 6.43 17.37
C THR A 148 -1.35 7.09 16.86
N ASP A 149 -0.40 7.35 17.75
CA ASP A 149 0.91 7.91 17.39
C ASP A 149 1.68 6.97 16.46
N ILE A 150 2.39 7.54 15.49
CA ILE A 150 3.16 6.77 14.49
C ILE A 150 4.23 5.89 15.14
N ARG A 151 4.78 6.27 16.30
CA ARG A 151 5.79 5.50 17.04
C ARG A 151 5.19 4.22 17.61
N ASP A 152 3.97 4.27 18.14
CA ASP A 152 3.29 3.10 18.68
C ASP A 152 2.94 2.12 17.54
N ILE A 153 2.45 2.66 16.41
CA ILE A 153 2.20 1.86 15.20
C ILE A 153 3.47 1.21 14.69
N TYR A 154 4.58 1.95 14.68
CA TYR A 154 5.88 1.43 14.32
C TYR A 154 6.33 0.32 15.27
N GLN A 155 6.17 0.50 16.59
CA GLN A 155 6.49 -0.53 17.58
C GLN A 155 5.68 -1.81 17.33
N CYS A 156 4.37 -1.72 17.06
CA CYS A 156 3.55 -2.87 16.71
C CYS A 156 4.08 -3.61 15.49
N ILE A 157 4.41 -2.89 14.41
CA ILE A 157 5.00 -3.50 13.20
C ILE A 157 6.36 -4.13 13.49
N ASN A 158 7.19 -3.47 14.30
CA ASN A 158 8.54 -3.90 14.64
C ASN A 158 8.57 -5.20 15.45
N LEU A 159 7.46 -5.65 16.05
CA LEU A 159 7.35 -6.97 16.66
C LEU A 159 7.41 -8.12 15.62
N PHE A 160 7.02 -7.84 14.38
CA PHE A 160 6.99 -8.82 13.29
C PHE A 160 8.29 -8.84 12.48
N LEU A 161 8.94 -7.68 12.30
CA LEU A 161 10.10 -7.55 11.41
C LEU A 161 11.29 -8.46 11.74
N PRO A 162 11.64 -8.74 13.02
CA PRO A 162 12.72 -9.68 13.32
C PRO A 162 12.43 -11.11 12.87
N GLN A 163 11.17 -11.49 12.70
CA GLN A 163 10.79 -12.86 12.31
C GLN A 163 11.23 -13.17 10.87
N ILE A 164 11.19 -12.19 9.98
CA ILE A 164 11.60 -12.38 8.58
C ILE A 164 13.12 -12.38 8.41
N GLU A 165 13.87 -11.72 9.30
CA GLU A 165 15.34 -11.71 9.25
C GLU A 165 16.00 -12.92 9.92
N LYS A 166 15.33 -13.54 10.91
CA LYS A 166 15.83 -14.75 11.60
C LYS A 166 15.98 -15.95 10.66
N ASP A 167 15.08 -16.08 9.69
CA ASP A 167 15.10 -17.18 8.73
C ASP A 167 16.23 -17.04 7.69
N ALA A 168 16.78 -15.83 7.49
CA ALA A 168 17.85 -15.56 6.53
C ALA A 168 19.27 -15.83 7.04
N LYS A 169 19.43 -16.13 8.34
CA LYS A 169 20.72 -16.41 8.98
C LYS A 169 20.98 -17.91 9.20
N LYS A 170 20.15 -18.78 8.66
CA LYS A 170 20.39 -20.23 8.56
C LYS A 170 20.78 -20.58 7.13
#